data_AF-U2RPX8-F1
#
_entry.id   AF-U2RPX8-F1
#
_cell.length_a   1.000
_cell.length_b   1.000
_cell.length_c   1.000
_cell.angle_alpha   90.00
_cell.angle_beta   90.00
_cell.angle_gamma   90.00
#
_symmetry.space_group_name_H-M   'P 1'
#
loop_
_entity.id
_entity.type
_entity.pdbx_description
1 polymer ?
#
loop_
_entity_poly.entity_id
_entity_poly.type
_entity_poly.pdbx_seq_one_letter_code
_entity_poly.pdbx_strand_id
1 'polypeptide(L)'
;MHLHPEAGGWEALALWPREGFVMSNRWMIEPLSPAARIFGERIRSVRLELGLSQEAVAELAQMHVTNFGKIERGTANPSFLTVLRIASVLGQDLAALTDGITAEHLPDDLGVLTAADFLRARERAAG
;
A
#
# COMPACT_ATOMS: atom_id res chain seq x y z
N MET A 1 2.50 31.32 7.33
CA MET A 1 2.64 31.76 5.93
C MET A 1 3.10 30.54 5.14
N HIS A 2 2.20 29.90 4.41
CA HIS A 2 2.53 28.72 3.60
C HIS A 2 3.00 29.23 2.23
N LEU A 3 4.27 29.03 1.91
CA LEU A 3 4.79 29.29 0.58
C LEU A 3 4.75 27.98 -0.21
N HIS A 4 4.05 27.98 -1.34
CA HIS A 4 4.14 26.95 -2.36
C HIS A 4 5.19 27.39 -3.39
N PRO A 5 6.14 26.52 -3.78
CA PRO A 5 6.98 26.78 -4.94
C PRO A 5 6.14 26.57 -6.21
N GLU A 6 5.67 27.67 -6.79
CA GLU A 6 5.17 27.74 -8.15
C GLU A 6 6.40 27.74 -9.08
N ALA A 7 6.85 26.55 -9.50
CA ALA A 7 7.67 26.23 -10.68
C ALA A 7 8.77 25.18 -10.37
N GLY A 8 8.64 24.00 -10.99
CA GLY A 8 9.65 22.94 -11.01
C GLY A 8 9.46 21.92 -9.87
N GLY A 9 9.04 20.70 -10.22
CA GLY A 9 8.77 19.61 -9.27
C GLY A 9 9.92 19.28 -8.30
N TRP A 10 9.67 18.31 -7.41
CA TRP A 10 10.48 17.91 -6.25
C TRP A 10 11.99 17.68 -6.49
N GLU A 11 12.42 17.56 -7.75
CA GLU A 11 13.83 17.52 -8.17
C GLU A 11 14.58 18.85 -7.90
N ALA A 12 13.89 20.01 -7.91
CA ALA A 12 14.49 21.32 -7.66
C ALA A 12 14.87 21.57 -6.19
N LEU A 13 14.36 20.76 -5.25
CA LEU A 13 14.63 20.90 -3.80
C LEU A 13 15.96 20.28 -3.35
N ALA A 14 16.69 19.59 -4.23
CA ALA A 14 17.98 18.96 -3.90
C ALA A 14 19.12 19.96 -3.60
N LEU A 15 18.97 21.23 -3.97
CA LEU A 15 19.99 22.28 -3.84
C LEU A 15 19.68 23.32 -2.73
N TRP A 16 18.65 23.11 -1.91
CA TRP A 16 18.31 24.01 -0.80
C TRP A 16 19.18 23.75 0.45
N PRO A 17 19.54 24.77 1.27
CA PRO A 17 20.44 24.60 2.40
C PRO A 17 19.91 23.57 3.40
N ARG A 18 20.69 22.51 3.65
CA ARG A 18 20.30 21.35 4.47
C ARG A 18 20.32 21.60 5.98
N GLU A 19 20.56 22.84 6.42
CA GLU A 19 20.64 23.16 7.84
C GLU A 19 19.31 23.74 8.32
N GLY A 20 18.58 22.95 9.10
CA GLY A 20 17.38 23.38 9.84
C GLY A 20 16.03 23.14 9.18
N PHE A 21 15.97 22.58 7.97
CA PHE A 21 14.70 22.14 7.36
C PHE A 21 14.41 20.68 7.69
N VAL A 22 13.47 20.45 8.60
CA VAL A 22 12.87 19.12 8.81
C VAL A 22 11.76 18.97 7.78
N MET A 23 11.98 18.17 6.72
CA MET A 23 10.88 17.70 5.88
C MET A 23 9.89 16.98 6.78
N SER A 24 8.72 17.57 7.00
CA SER A 24 7.67 16.88 7.73
C SER A 24 7.27 15.62 6.94
N ASN A 25 7.23 14.45 7.61
CA ASN A 25 6.63 13.21 7.08
C ASN A 25 5.20 13.42 6.56
N ARG A 26 4.57 14.57 6.83
CA ARG A 26 3.31 15.01 6.22
C ARG A 26 3.36 15.04 4.68
N TRP A 27 4.55 15.10 4.06
CA TRP A 27 4.73 15.15 2.60
C TRP A 27 5.31 13.87 1.97
N MET A 28 5.69 12.87 2.77
CA MET A 28 6.06 11.53 2.28
C MET A 28 5.01 10.54 2.77
N ILE A 29 3.96 10.34 1.97
CA ILE A 29 2.97 9.30 2.25
C ILE A 29 3.55 7.97 1.78
N GLU A 30 4.30 7.31 2.65
CA GLU A 30 4.86 5.99 2.39
C GLU A 30 3.80 4.88 2.53
N PRO A 31 3.86 3.83 1.70
CA PRO A 31 3.04 2.63 1.88
C PRO A 31 3.30 1.94 3.23
N LEU A 32 2.26 1.31 3.78
CA LEU A 32 2.35 0.56 5.05
C LEU A 32 3.34 -0.62 4.96
N SER A 33 3.48 -1.21 3.77
CA SER A 33 4.39 -2.32 3.50
C SER A 33 4.64 -2.45 2.00
N PRO A 34 5.68 -3.19 1.60
CA PRO A 34 5.84 -3.60 0.21
C PRO A 34 4.60 -4.32 -0.33
N ALA A 35 3.94 -5.17 0.47
CA ALA A 35 2.72 -5.86 0.08
C ALA A 35 1.56 -4.89 -0.22
N ALA A 36 1.35 -3.90 0.65
CA ALA A 36 0.28 -2.92 0.48
C ALA A 36 0.51 -2.06 -0.78
N ARG A 37 1.77 -1.71 -1.07
CA ARG A 37 2.15 -1.00 -2.29
C ARG A 37 1.82 -1.81 -3.54
N ILE A 38 2.29 -3.06 -3.62
CA ILE A 38 2.08 -3.96 -4.77
C ILE A 38 0.57 -4.17 -5.01
N PHE A 39 -0.18 -4.44 -3.96
CA PHE A 39 -1.62 -4.64 -4.05
C PHE A 39 -2.35 -3.37 -4.54
N GLY A 40 -2.00 -2.20 -4.00
CA GLY A 40 -2.57 -0.92 -4.41
C GLY A 40 -2.28 -0.57 -5.88
N GLU A 41 -1.05 -0.81 -6.34
CA GLU A 41 -0.62 -0.61 -7.73
C GLU A 41 -1.41 -1.51 -8.70
N ARG A 42 -1.66 -2.77 -8.33
CA ARG A 42 -2.46 -3.70 -9.15
C ARG A 42 -3.91 -3.28 -9.27
N ILE A 43 -4.55 -2.89 -8.17
CA ILE A 43 -5.90 -2.31 -8.18
C ILE A 43 -5.95 -1.12 -9.13
N ARG A 44 -4.96 -0.22 -9.01
CA ARG A 44 -4.86 0.97 -9.85
C ARG A 44 -4.70 0.63 -11.33
N SER A 45 -3.84 -0.33 -11.67
CA SER A 45 -3.64 -0.77 -13.05
C SER A 45 -4.93 -1.26 -13.67
N VAL A 46 -5.59 -2.23 -13.03
CA VAL A 46 -6.85 -2.81 -13.52
C VAL A 46 -7.94 -1.75 -13.64
N ARG A 47 -8.06 -0.84 -12.66
CA ARG A 47 -9.03 0.26 -12.74
C ARG A 47 -8.77 1.15 -13.97
N LEU A 48 -7.51 1.50 -14.22
CA LEU A 48 -7.15 2.36 -15.36
C LEU A 48 -7.36 1.65 -16.70
N GLU A 49 -7.08 0.35 -16.78
CA GLU A 49 -7.37 -0.49 -17.96
C GLU A 49 -8.88 -0.54 -18.27
N LEU A 50 -9.73 -0.52 -17.24
CA LEU A 50 -11.19 -0.44 -17.37
C LEU A 50 -11.71 0.99 -17.63
N GLY A 51 -10.85 2.01 -17.62
CA GLY A 51 -11.24 3.41 -17.82
C GLY A 51 -12.10 4.00 -16.69
N LEU A 52 -12.04 3.43 -15.48
CA LEU A 52 -12.87 3.84 -14.35
C LEU A 52 -12.17 4.88 -13.45
N SER A 53 -12.92 5.83 -12.90
CA SER A 53 -12.42 6.74 -11.85
C SER A 53 -12.36 6.07 -10.49
N GLN A 54 -11.63 6.67 -9.54
CA GLN A 54 -11.60 6.19 -8.15
C GLN A 54 -13.01 6.27 -7.53
N GLU A 55 -13.75 7.35 -7.81
CA GLU A 55 -15.12 7.56 -7.37
C GLU A 55 -16.04 6.43 -7.86
N ALA A 56 -15.95 6.08 -9.14
CA ALA A 56 -16.79 5.03 -9.74
C ALA A 56 -16.58 3.67 -9.08
N VAL A 57 -15.32 3.25 -8.89
CA VAL A 57 -15.03 1.97 -8.22
C VAL A 57 -15.44 2.01 -6.76
N ALA A 58 -15.21 3.13 -6.07
CA ALA A 58 -15.58 3.27 -4.66
C ALA A 58 -17.09 3.18 -4.44
N GLU A 59 -17.88 3.82 -5.32
CA GLU A 59 -19.35 3.77 -5.30
C GLU A 59 -19.86 2.35 -5.53
N LEU A 60 -19.38 1.67 -6.57
CA LEU A 60 -19.73 0.27 -6.87
C LEU A 60 -19.33 -0.67 -5.74
N ALA A 61 -18.18 -0.42 -5.10
CA ALA A 61 -17.69 -1.20 -3.96
C ALA A 61 -18.34 -0.81 -2.62
N GLN A 62 -19.29 0.14 -2.61
CA GLN A 62 -19.98 0.65 -1.43
C GLN A 62 -18.99 1.11 -0.35
N MET A 63 -18.08 2.02 -0.72
CA MET A 63 -17.09 2.60 0.18
C MET A 63 -16.78 4.07 -0.13
N HIS A 64 -16.15 4.75 0.83
CA HIS A 64 -15.71 6.13 0.63
C HIS A 64 -14.52 6.22 -0.33
N VAL A 65 -14.57 7.12 -1.31
CA VAL A 65 -13.51 7.32 -2.32
C VAL A 65 -12.14 7.58 -1.69
N THR A 66 -12.09 8.33 -0.60
CA THR A 66 -10.84 8.57 0.15
C THR A 66 -10.20 7.28 0.66
N ASN A 67 -11.02 6.29 1.08
CA ASN A 67 -10.52 5.00 1.52
C ASN A 67 -9.98 4.19 0.34
N PHE A 68 -10.70 4.18 -0.79
CA PHE A 68 -10.24 3.56 -2.03
C PHE A 68 -8.89 4.15 -2.48
N GLY A 69 -8.76 5.49 -2.49
CA GLY A 69 -7.52 6.16 -2.83
C GLY A 69 -6.36 5.85 -1.87
N LYS A 70 -6.62 5.62 -0.57
CA LYS A 70 -5.58 5.16 0.37
C LYS A 70 -5.11 3.74 0.05
N ILE A 71 -6.03 2.85 -0.35
CA ILE A 71 -5.73 1.48 -0.77
C ILE A 71 -4.84 1.49 -2.02
N GLU A 72 -5.17 2.28 -3.05
CA GLU A 72 -4.31 2.39 -4.25
C GLU A 72 -2.89 2.88 -3.94
N ARG A 73 -2.74 3.74 -2.93
CA ARG A 73 -1.42 4.22 -2.47
C ARG A 73 -0.72 3.25 -1.51
N GLY A 74 -1.33 2.12 -1.16
CA GLY A 74 -0.79 1.20 -0.16
C GLY A 74 -0.76 1.75 1.27
N THR A 75 -1.57 2.78 1.57
CA THR A 75 -1.58 3.51 2.86
C THR A 75 -2.77 3.15 3.74
N ALA A 76 -3.44 2.06 3.40
CA ALA A 76 -4.52 1.47 4.20
C ALA A 76 -4.31 -0.04 4.25
N ASN A 77 -4.73 -0.64 5.36
CA ASN A 77 -4.87 -2.08 5.48
C ASN A 77 -6.37 -2.43 5.34
N PRO A 78 -6.87 -2.73 4.13
CA PRO A 78 -8.27 -3.03 3.93
C PRO A 78 -8.65 -4.37 4.58
N SER A 79 -9.88 -4.46 5.10
CA SER A 79 -10.42 -5.74 5.54
C SER A 79 -10.57 -6.71 4.36
N PHE A 80 -10.56 -8.03 4.64
CA PHE A 80 -10.78 -9.04 3.61
C PHE A 80 -12.07 -8.81 2.80
N LEU A 81 -13.18 -8.46 3.46
CA LEU A 81 -14.43 -8.11 2.78
C LEU A 81 -14.28 -6.89 1.86
N THR A 82 -13.45 -5.92 2.24
CA THR A 82 -13.17 -4.75 1.41
C THR A 82 -12.41 -5.13 0.14
N VAL A 83 -11.38 -5.97 0.30
CA VAL A 83 -10.60 -6.50 -0.81
C VAL A 83 -11.50 -7.29 -1.77
N LEU A 84 -12.35 -8.18 -1.26
CA LEU A 84 -13.31 -8.94 -2.08
C LEU A 84 -14.28 -8.04 -2.85
N ARG A 85 -14.85 -7.00 -2.22
CA ARG A 85 -15.74 -6.05 -2.92
C ARG A 85 -15.03 -5.35 -4.08
N ILE A 86 -13.81 -4.88 -3.86
CA ILE A 86 -13.01 -4.24 -4.90
C ILE A 86 -12.72 -5.23 -6.04
N ALA A 87 -12.29 -6.45 -5.71
CA ALA A 87 -12.02 -7.49 -6.70
C ALA A 87 -13.26 -7.80 -7.56
N SER A 88 -14.43 -7.95 -6.94
CA SER A 88 -15.70 -8.17 -7.64
C SER A 88 -16.06 -7.03 -8.59
N VAL A 89 -15.88 -5.77 -8.17
CA VAL A 89 -16.15 -4.60 -9.02
C VAL A 89 -15.20 -4.53 -10.21
N LEU A 90 -13.94 -4.90 -10.00
CA LEU A 90 -12.91 -4.92 -11.06
C LEU A 90 -12.96 -6.19 -11.92
N GLY A 91 -13.86 -7.14 -11.63
CA GLY A 91 -13.95 -8.41 -12.33
C GLY A 91 -12.69 -9.27 -12.22
N GLN A 92 -11.95 -9.15 -11.12
CA GLN A 92 -10.70 -9.87 -10.88
C GLN A 92 -10.86 -10.97 -9.84
N ASP A 93 -10.16 -12.09 -10.04
CA ASP A 93 -9.95 -13.05 -8.96
C ASP A 93 -9.05 -12.40 -7.90
N LEU A 94 -9.36 -12.65 -6.63
CA LEU A 94 -8.54 -12.18 -5.53
C LEU A 94 -7.09 -12.69 -5.64
N ALA A 95 -6.91 -13.96 -6.03
CA ALA A 95 -5.61 -14.57 -6.21
C ALA A 95 -4.75 -13.81 -7.22
N ALA A 96 -5.34 -13.29 -8.30
CA ALA A 96 -4.62 -12.50 -9.31
C ALA A 96 -4.11 -11.16 -8.73
N LEU A 97 -4.94 -10.50 -7.91
CA LEU A 97 -4.54 -9.25 -7.25
C LEU A 97 -3.46 -9.48 -6.18
N THR A 98 -3.42 -10.66 -5.57
CA THR A 98 -2.47 -11.00 -4.49
C THR A 98 -1.32 -11.91 -4.92
N ASP A 99 -1.22 -12.26 -6.20
CA ASP A 99 -0.25 -13.23 -6.70
C ASP A 99 1.19 -12.83 -6.34
N GLY A 100 1.99 -13.77 -5.86
CA GLY A 100 3.38 -13.52 -5.46
C GLY A 100 3.57 -12.60 -4.24
N ILE A 101 2.51 -12.17 -3.55
CA ILE A 101 2.66 -11.46 -2.27
C ILE A 101 2.96 -12.50 -1.18
N THR A 102 4.20 -12.50 -0.71
CA THR A 102 4.74 -13.46 0.27
C THR A 102 5.15 -12.77 1.58
N ALA A 103 5.67 -13.56 2.54
CA ALA A 103 6.22 -13.05 3.80
C ALA A 103 7.38 -12.06 3.61
N GLU A 104 8.09 -12.10 2.49
CA GLU A 104 9.17 -11.14 2.14
C GLU A 104 8.65 -9.70 1.96
N HIS A 105 7.33 -9.54 1.81
CA HIS A 105 6.68 -8.26 1.60
C HIS A 105 6.02 -7.70 2.87
N LEU A 106 6.22 -8.37 4.00
CA LEU A 106 5.81 -7.85 5.31
C LEU A 106 6.65 -6.61 5.66
N PRO A 107 6.09 -5.70 6.49
CA PRO A 107 6.88 -4.70 7.19
C PRO A 107 8.10 -5.32 7.91
N ASP A 108 9.24 -4.62 7.86
CA ASP A 108 10.49 -5.08 8.48
C ASP A 108 10.37 -5.25 10.01
N ASP A 109 9.44 -4.54 10.65
CA ASP A 109 9.18 -4.59 12.09
C ASP A 109 8.29 -5.78 12.52
N LEU A 110 7.72 -6.53 11.57
CA LEU A 110 6.93 -7.72 11.85
C LEU A 110 7.83 -8.97 11.91
N GLY A 111 8.18 -9.36 13.14
CA GLY A 111 8.95 -10.57 13.45
C GLY A 111 8.15 -11.88 13.29
N VAL A 112 7.60 -12.14 12.11
CA VAL A 112 6.84 -13.36 11.83
C VAL A 112 7.78 -14.56 11.74
N LEU A 113 7.60 -15.54 12.62
CA LEU A 113 8.24 -16.85 12.51
C LEU A 113 7.36 -17.79 11.71
N THR A 114 7.95 -18.56 10.80
CA THR A 114 7.20 -19.63 10.14
C THR A 114 6.86 -20.72 11.16
N ALA A 115 5.73 -21.42 10.95
CA ALA A 115 5.39 -22.58 11.78
C ALA A 115 6.52 -23.63 11.76
N ALA A 116 7.22 -23.78 10.64
CA ALA A 116 8.35 -24.67 10.52
C ALA A 116 9.53 -24.24 11.41
N ASP A 117 9.86 -22.94 11.45
CA ASP A 117 10.91 -22.42 12.33
C ASP A 117 10.54 -22.58 13.80
N PHE A 118 9.28 -22.29 14.14
CA PHE A 118 8.76 -22.49 15.48
C PHE A 118 8.86 -23.95 15.94
N LEU A 119 8.43 -24.90 15.10
CA LEU A 119 8.49 -26.32 15.41
C LEU A 119 9.95 -26.80 15.58
N ARG A 120 10.86 -26.38 14.70
CA ARG A 120 12.30 -26.68 14.80
C ARG A 120 12.92 -26.11 16.08
N ALA A 121 12.57 -24.89 16.46
CA ALA A 121 13.07 -24.27 17.69
C ALA A 121 12.57 -25.02 18.93
N ARG A 122 11.30 -25.45 18.92
CA ARG A 122 10.69 -26.22 20.01
C ARG A 122 11.36 -27.59 20.20
N GLU A 123 11.66 -28.30 19.12
CA GLU A 123 12.34 -29.60 19.17
C GLU A 123 13.75 -29.52 19.76
N ARG A 124 14.53 -28.50 19.38
CA ARG A 124 15.88 -28.26 19.94
C ARG A 124 15.88 -27.91 21.43
N ALA A 125 14.80 -27.31 21.93
CA ALA A 125 14.67 -26.94 23.33
C ALA A 125 14.19 -28.10 24.22
N ALA A 126 13.67 -29.16 23.62
CA ALA A 126 13.12 -30.32 24.32
C ALA A 126 14.09 -31.52 24.41
N GLY A 127 15.25 -31.44 23.73
CA GLY A 127 16.33 -32.44 23.77
C GLY A 127 17.57 -31.87 24.44
#